data_AF-A0A2K3K857-F1
#
_entry.id   AF-A0A2K3K857-F1
#
_cell.length_a   1.000
_cell.length_b   1.000
_cell.length_c   1.000
_cell.angle_alpha   90.00
_cell.angle_beta   90.00
_cell.angle_gamma   90.00
#
_symmetry.space_group_name_H-M   'P 1'
#
loop_
_entity.id
_entity.type
_entity.pdbx_description
1 polymer ?
#
loop_
_entity_poly.entity_id
_entity_poly.type
_entity_poly.pdbx_seq_one_letter_code
_entity_poly.pdbx_strand_id
1 'polypeptide(L)' 'MHGRSKHIDVRFHFLRDLSKDGVIELQFCKSQEQLADIMTKPLKLDSFCRLRERIGMSGFA' A
#
# COMPACT_ATOMS: atom_id res chain seq x y z
N MET A 1 -12.24 -18.57 -14.95
CA MET A 1 -12.39 -17.83 -13.67
C MET A 1 -11.68 -18.44 -12.47
N HIS A 2 -11.10 -19.65 -12.54
CA HIS A 2 -10.52 -20.32 -11.36
C HIS A 2 -9.19 -19.75 -10.80
N GLY A 3 -8.34 -19.13 -11.62
CA GLY A 3 -7.01 -18.68 -11.18
C GLY A 3 -7.01 -17.44 -10.26
N ARG A 4 -7.91 -16.48 -10.50
CA ARG A 4 -7.96 -15.21 -9.74
C ARG A 4 -8.44 -15.44 -8.30
N SER A 5 -9.51 -16.23 -8.12
CA SER A 5 -9.99 -16.55 -6.77
C SER A 5 -8.94 -17.32 -5.96
N LYS A 6 -8.31 -18.33 -6.57
CA LYS A 6 -7.25 -19.10 -5.90
C LYS A 6 -6.09 -18.21 -5.42
N HIS A 7 -5.67 -17.24 -6.22
CA HIS A 7 -4.61 -16.30 -5.84
C HIS A 7 -5.00 -15.41 -4.66
N ILE A 8 -6.25 -14.95 -4.63
CA ILE A 8 -6.80 -14.16 -3.52
C ILE A 8 -6.83 -15.01 -2.24
N ASP A 9 -7.37 -16.23 -2.33
CA ASP A 9 -7.50 -17.13 -1.18
C ASP A 9 -6.14 -17.44 -0.54
N VAL A 10 -5.15 -17.78 -1.37
CA VAL A 10 -3.78 -18.07 -0.89
C VAL A 10 -3.16 -16.86 -0.18
N ARG A 11 -3.26 -15.66 -0.77
CA ARG A 11 -2.71 -14.43 -0.15
C ARG A 11 -3.42 -14.07 1.14
N PHE A 12 -4.73 -14.27 1.19
CA PHE A 12 -5.53 -13.99 2.37
C PHE A 12 -5.16 -14.89 3.55
N HIS A 13 -5.06 -16.20 3.32
CA HIS A 13 -4.64 -17.14 4.36
C HIS A 13 -3.22 -16.82 4.86
N PHE A 14 -2.28 -16.55 3.95
CA PHE A 14 -0.92 -16.18 4.31
C PHE A 14 -0.85 -14.92 5.20
N LEU A 15 -1.53 -13.83 4.81
CA LEU A 15 -1.55 -12.60 5.61
C LEU A 15 -2.26 -12.79 6.96
N ARG A 16 -3.33 -13.60 7.00
CA ARG A 16 -4.06 -13.91 8.23
C ARG A 16 -3.17 -14.65 9.22
N ASP A 17 -2.39 -15.63 8.75
CA ASP A 17 -1.53 -16.42 9.63
C ASP A 17 -0.37 -15.57 10.17
N LEU A 18 0.31 -14.77 9.32
CA LEU A 18 1.32 -13.81 9.78
C LEU A 18 0.79 -12.82 10.82
N SER A 19 -0.47 -12.38 10.68
CA SER A 19 -1.10 -11.49 11.65
C SER A 19 -1.44 -12.20 12.96
N LYS A 20 -1.93 -13.44 12.92
CA LYS A 20 -2.19 -14.25 14.11
C LYS A 20 -0.92 -14.57 14.89
N ASP A 21 0.18 -14.83 14.18
CA ASP A 21 1.48 -15.12 14.76
C ASP A 21 2.20 -13.85 15.27
N GLY A 22 1.59 -12.67 15.09
CA GLY A 22 2.13 -11.38 15.53
C GLY A 22 3.33 -10.90 14.71
N VAL A 23 3.62 -11.53 13.57
CA VAL A 23 4.71 -11.14 12.67
C VAL A 23 4.41 -9.82 11.97
N ILE A 24 3.13 -9.58 11.65
CA ILE A 24 2.64 -8.32 11.08
C ILE A 24 1.40 -7.81 11.80
N GLU A 25 1.19 -6.51 11.76
CA GLU A 25 -0.06 -5.87 12.16
C GLU A 25 -0.73 -5.26 10.93
N LEU A 26 -2.00 -5.58 10.71
CA LEU A 26 -2.78 -5.00 9.63
C LEU A 26 -3.46 -3.71 10.12
N GLN A 27 -3.02 -2.57 9.58
CA GLN A 27 -3.61 -1.27 9.86
C GLN A 27 -4.29 -0.71 8.61
N PHE A 28 -5.50 -0.17 8.77
CA PHE A 28 -6.18 0.52 7.68
C PHE A 28 -5.50 1.86 7.38
N CYS A 29 -5.22 2.10 6.09
CA CYS A 29 -4.71 3.36 5.59
C CYS A 29 -5.63 3.87 4.49
N LYS A 30 -6.05 5.14 4.56
CA LYS A 30 -6.81 5.77 3.48
C LYS A 30 -5.92 5.90 2.25
N SER A 31 -6.48 5.78 1.05
CA SER A 31 -5.72 5.87 -0.21
C SER A 31 -4.93 7.17 -0.34
N GLN A 32 -5.47 8.30 0.14
CA GLN A 32 -4.78 9.59 0.12
C GLN A 32 -3.57 9.63 1.07
N GLU A 33 -3.57 8.78 2.08
CA GLU A 33 -2.57 8.72 3.13
C GLU A 33 -1.50 7.64 2.86
N GLN A 34 -1.74 6.74 1.90
CA GLN A 34 -0.87 5.62 1.58
C GLN A 34 0.40 6.06 0.84
N LEU A 35 1.47 6.34 1.58
CA LEU A 35 2.75 6.83 1.04
C LEU A 35 3.36 5.92 -0.03
N ALA A 36 3.19 4.61 0.10
CA ALA A 36 3.71 3.62 -0.86
C ALA A 36 3.14 3.78 -2.28
N ASP A 37 2.01 4.49 -2.45
CA ASP A 37 1.40 4.71 -3.75
C ASP A 37 2.31 5.50 -4.70
N ILE A 38 3.22 6.32 -4.17
CA ILE A 38 4.19 7.08 -5.00
C ILE A 38 5.13 6.17 -5.80
N MET A 39 5.45 4.97 -5.29
CA MET A 39 6.38 4.03 -5.92
C MET A 39 5.69 2.92 -6.70
N THR A 40 4.38 2.74 -6.51
CA THR A 40 3.66 1.54 -6.97
C THR A 40 2.55 1.82 -7.97
N LYS A 41 2.15 3.10 -8.14
CA LYS A 41 1.02 3.48 -8.99
C LYS A 41 1.36 4.67 -9.89
N PRO A 42 0.76 4.75 -11.09
CA PRO A 42 0.68 6.01 -11.82
C PRO A 42 -0.31 6.94 -11.10
N LEU A 43 0.18 8.10 -10.65
CA LEU A 43 -0.61 9.06 -9.88
C LEU A 43 -0.95 10.32 -10.71
N LYS A 44 -2.09 10.94 -10.39
CA LYS A 44 -2.36 12.32 -10.83
C LYS A 44 -1.34 13.27 -10.20
N LEU A 45 -1.02 14.36 -10.89
CA LEU A 45 -0.01 15.32 -10.46
C LEU A 45 -0.21 15.81 -9.02
N ASP A 46 -1.43 16.19 -8.65
CA ASP A 46 -1.78 16.63 -7.29
C ASP A 46 -1.43 15.57 -6.22
N SER A 47 -1.89 14.33 -6.41
CA SER A 47 -1.57 13.22 -5.52
C SER A 47 -0.07 12.95 -5.44
N PHE A 48 0.64 13.02 -6.58
CA PHE A 48 2.08 12.84 -6.62
C PHE A 48 2.81 13.94 -5.84
N CYS A 49 2.49 15.22 -6.06
CA CYS A 49 3.10 16.34 -5.34
C CYS A 49 2.88 16.22 -3.84
N ARG A 50 1.64 15.93 -3.40
CA ARG A 50 1.32 15.74 -1.98
C ARG A 50 2.11 14.59 -1.35
N LEU A 51 2.18 13.43 -2.02
CA LEU A 51 2.92 12.28 -1.48
C LEU A 51 4.44 12.53 -1.50
N ARG A 52 4.95 13.20 -2.53
CA ARG A 52 6.37 13.59 -2.66
C ARG A 52 6.80 14.48 -1.50
N GLU A 53 5.98 15.48 -1.15
CA GLU A 53 6.24 16.34 0.00
C GLU A 53 6.24 15.55 1.31
N ARG A 54 5.29 14.62 1.50
CA ARG A 54 5.20 13.79 2.71
C ARG A 54 6.38 12.83 2.91
N ILE A 55 7.11 12.48 1.85
CA ILE A 55 8.35 11.69 1.94
C ILE A 55 9.60 12.57 2.04
N GLY A 56 9.46 13.89 2.22
CA GLY A 56 10.58 14.81 2.40
C GLY A 56 11.26 15.23 1.09
N MET A 57 10.66 14.96 -0.06
CA MET A 57 11.17 15.37 -1.37
C MET A 57 10.56 16.70 -1.84
N SER A 58 10.54 17.71 -0.98
CA SER A 58 10.28 19.09 -1.40
C SER A 58 11.57 19.68 -1.99
N GLY A 59 11.45 20.43 -3.10
CA GLY A 59 12.61 21.10 -3.69
C GLY A 59 13.30 21.99 -2.65
N PHE A 60 14.62 21.92 -2.56
CA PHE A 60 15.42 22.85 -1.77
C PHE A 60 15.09 24.27 -2.23
N ALA A 61 14.58 25.09 -1.32
CA ALA A 61 14.71 26.54 -1.42
C ALA A 61 16.06 26.93 -0.79
#